data_AF-A0A8X6THD7-F1
#
_entry.id   AF-A0A8X6THD7-F1
#
_cell.length_a   1.000
_cell.length_b   1.000
_cell.length_c   1.000
_cell.angle_alpha   90.00
_cell.angle_beta   90.00
_cell.angle_gamma   90.00
#
_symmetry.space_group_name_H-M   'P 1'
#
loop_
_entity.id
_entity.type
_entity.pdbx_description
1 polymer ?
#
loop_
_entity_poly.entity_id
_entity_poly.type
_entity_poly.pdbx_seq_one_letter_code
_entity_poly.pdbx_strand_id
1 'polypeptide(L)'
;MHRRELKEERMQEEGSDEDEGNSTLTTWIIAAIRKVKYQKQRPSLDRICSVVRQNHRVDRQAIKEQLEKAVTNGLIVKVFTKGLCSYKDPGTLCNLKSRTLRIHSGTDLRKVIIKAIKELGEGNGSTLRSIEKYVKQTFSLNIEPGTDLGHQLLQSAKRAVAAGFIIHEGRTYRLKRNPFRRASADLGSPSNLHRSSNSITSSPQKKSNISTIACNFCREISVARNGRHENLLSCCLCGTTGHPSCFGLLPEALKQIDESKWECCRCKICVICGIKTESKRMLCCNLCDKIYHATCVRPVFPRPARGAWRCDPCKKKTMISKEKNHINRMAASVKERYKKHNMKLNAVKKIKSQSYSVLKKSKHSKKEMRRMSDSSCSSEGKLLCY
;
A
#
# COMPACT_ATOMS: atom_id res chain seq x y z
N MET A 1 49.27 11.79 57.21
CA MET A 1 48.08 11.31 56.47
C MET A 1 46.84 12.08 56.93
N HIS A 2 46.77 13.39 56.64
CA HIS A 2 45.66 14.23 57.13
C HIS A 2 45.44 15.49 56.28
N ARG A 3 45.53 15.34 54.95
CA ARG A 3 45.24 16.43 54.00
C ARG A 3 44.59 15.96 52.69
N ARG A 4 44.18 14.69 52.62
CA ARG A 4 43.48 14.11 51.46
C ARG A 4 42.02 13.76 51.74
N GLU A 5 41.60 13.69 52.99
CA GLU A 5 40.22 13.26 53.34
C GLU A 5 39.20 14.40 53.39
N LEU A 6 39.62 15.68 53.38
CA LEU A 6 38.68 16.83 53.43
C LEU A 6 38.38 17.45 52.06
N LYS A 7 38.85 16.85 50.96
CA LYS A 7 38.57 17.33 49.59
C LYS A 7 37.67 16.40 48.78
N GLU A 8 37.34 15.22 49.31
CA GLU A 8 36.36 14.30 48.71
C GLU A 8 34.94 14.47 49.31
N GLU A 9 34.79 15.17 50.44
CA GLU A 9 33.48 15.40 51.10
C GLU A 9 32.81 16.74 50.72
N ARG A 10 33.22 17.41 49.63
CA ARG A 10 32.63 18.71 49.26
C ARG A 10 32.48 18.94 47.76
N MET A 11 32.06 17.91 47.01
CA MET A 11 31.47 18.05 45.67
C MET A 11 30.52 16.88 45.32
N GLN A 12 29.93 16.21 46.32
CA GLN A 12 28.86 15.23 46.12
C GLN A 12 27.65 15.62 46.95
N GLU A 13 27.05 16.75 46.62
CA GLU A 13 25.70 17.12 47.04
C GLU A 13 25.30 18.29 46.17
N GLU A 14 24.84 18.01 44.95
CA GLU A 14 23.90 18.81 44.16
C GLU A 14 23.67 18.14 42.80
N GLY A 15 22.57 17.39 42.68
CA GLY A 15 21.98 17.00 41.39
C GLY A 15 21.83 15.51 41.16
N SER A 16 20.95 14.81 41.89
CA SER A 16 20.65 13.41 41.55
C SER A 16 19.24 12.90 41.87
N ASP A 17 18.23 13.75 42.05
CA ASP A 17 16.83 13.26 42.19
C ASP A 17 15.89 13.73 41.05
N GLU A 18 16.19 14.83 40.37
CA GLU A 18 15.37 15.30 39.24
C GLU A 18 15.64 14.57 37.91
N ASP A 19 16.80 13.92 37.77
CA ASP A 19 17.22 13.30 36.51
C ASP A 19 16.58 11.91 36.30
N GLU A 20 16.24 11.21 37.39
CA GLU A 20 15.62 9.87 37.33
C GLU A 20 14.14 9.95 36.91
N GLY A 21 13.40 10.95 37.42
CA GLY A 21 12.03 11.26 37.00
C GLY A 21 11.93 11.73 35.54
N ASN A 22 12.93 12.49 35.06
CA ASN A 22 13.01 12.93 33.68
C ASN A 22 13.35 11.78 32.71
N SER A 23 14.20 10.83 33.13
CA SER A 23 14.54 9.63 32.37
C SER A 23 13.35 8.68 32.17
N THR A 24 12.55 8.47 33.22
CA THR A 24 11.34 7.61 33.15
C THR A 24 10.24 8.22 32.27
N LEU A 25 9.96 9.52 32.40
CA LEU A 25 8.99 10.21 31.54
C LEU A 25 9.42 10.22 30.07
N THR A 26 10.71 10.41 29.79
CA THR A 26 11.27 10.35 28.43
C THR A 26 11.06 8.96 27.81
N THR A 27 11.22 7.90 28.60
CA THR A 27 10.98 6.51 28.18
C THR A 27 9.51 6.29 27.81
N TRP A 28 8.57 6.81 28.61
CA TRP A 28 7.13 6.73 28.31
C TRP A 28 6.76 7.49 27.03
N ILE A 29 7.35 8.67 26.83
CA ILE A 29 7.16 9.48 25.62
C ILE A 29 7.66 8.72 24.38
N ILE A 30 8.85 8.11 24.44
CA ILE A 30 9.39 7.30 23.33
C ILE A 30 8.48 6.10 23.02
N ALA A 31 8.00 5.40 24.05
CA ALA A 31 7.05 4.29 23.89
C ALA A 31 5.74 4.75 23.23
N ALA A 32 5.23 5.92 23.62
CA ALA A 32 4.04 6.53 23.02
C ALA A 32 4.26 6.85 21.53
N ILE A 33 5.39 7.45 21.16
CA ILE A 33 5.75 7.72 19.76
C ILE A 33 5.76 6.41 18.93
N ARG A 34 6.35 5.34 19.47
CA ARG A 34 6.38 4.01 18.80
C ARG A 34 4.98 3.44 18.60
N LYS A 35 4.11 3.54 19.61
CA LYS A 35 2.71 3.07 19.55
C LYS A 35 1.89 3.83 18.52
N VAL A 36 1.99 5.16 18.48
CA VAL A 36 1.30 6.00 17.48
C VAL A 36 1.76 5.65 16.06
N LYS A 37 3.07 5.46 15.87
CA LYS A 37 3.65 5.06 14.58
C LYS A 37 3.21 3.65 14.15
N TYR A 38 3.13 2.70 15.08
CA TYR A 38 2.64 1.34 14.82
C TYR A 38 1.18 1.36 14.33
N GLN A 39 0.36 2.25 14.87
CA GLN A 39 -1.02 2.48 14.44
C GLN A 39 -1.14 3.24 13.11
N LYS A 40 -0.02 3.51 12.42
CA LYS A 40 0.07 4.29 11.17
C LYS A 40 -0.50 5.70 11.29
N GLN A 41 -0.45 6.27 12.48
CA GLN A 41 -0.89 7.63 12.75
C GLN A 41 0.31 8.56 12.94
N ARG A 42 0.08 9.87 12.81
CA ARG A 42 1.10 10.90 12.98
C ARG A 42 1.40 11.09 14.47
N PRO A 43 2.67 10.95 14.93
CA PRO A 43 3.04 11.29 16.30
C PRO A 43 3.10 12.83 16.45
N SER A 44 1.94 13.45 16.68
CA SER A 44 1.82 14.85 17.11
C SER A 44 1.85 14.97 18.63
N LEU A 45 2.07 16.18 19.16
CA LEU A 45 2.03 16.45 20.60
C LEU A 45 0.73 15.92 21.23
N ASP A 46 -0.44 16.26 20.66
CA ASP A 46 -1.73 15.81 21.20
C ASP A 46 -1.84 14.29 21.24
N ARG A 47 -1.36 13.60 20.19
CA ARG A 47 -1.49 12.15 20.10
C ARG A 47 -0.56 11.44 21.06
N ILE A 48 0.65 11.98 21.26
CA ILE A 48 1.61 11.49 22.26
C ILE A 48 1.03 11.71 23.66
N CYS A 49 0.52 12.90 23.97
CA CYS A 49 -0.12 13.21 25.25
C CYS A 49 -1.30 12.28 25.53
N SER A 50 -2.19 12.01 24.56
CA SER A 50 -3.29 11.07 24.74
C SER A 50 -2.82 9.66 25.11
N VAL A 51 -1.74 9.18 24.46
CA VAL A 51 -1.23 7.83 24.70
C VAL A 51 -0.50 7.73 26.04
N VAL A 52 0.28 8.75 26.43
CA VAL A 52 0.94 8.77 27.74
C VAL A 52 -0.10 8.85 28.86
N ARG A 53 -1.11 9.73 28.74
CA ARG A 53 -2.16 9.91 29.75
C ARG A 53 -3.08 8.69 29.94
N GLN A 54 -3.16 7.81 28.95
CA GLN A 54 -3.92 6.56 29.07
C GLN A 54 -3.28 5.57 30.06
N ASN A 55 -1.95 5.59 30.16
CA ASN A 55 -1.20 4.62 30.94
C ASN A 55 -0.54 5.23 32.18
N HIS A 56 -0.34 6.56 32.21
CA HIS A 56 0.38 7.27 33.26
C HIS A 56 -0.36 8.57 33.62
N ARG A 57 -0.47 8.88 34.92
CA ARG A 57 -1.13 10.11 35.40
C ARG A 57 -0.16 11.29 35.37
N VAL A 58 0.18 11.76 34.16
CA VAL A 58 1.09 12.89 33.95
C VAL A 58 0.34 14.05 33.29
N ASP A 59 0.64 15.27 33.70
CA ASP A 59 0.04 16.46 33.13
C ASP A 59 0.50 16.75 31.68
N ARG A 60 -0.37 17.37 30.89
CA ARG A 60 -0.10 17.72 29.48
C ARG A 60 1.10 18.67 29.35
N GLN A 61 1.27 19.59 30.28
CA GLN A 61 2.35 20.58 30.24
C GLN A 61 3.71 19.92 30.55
N ALA A 62 3.75 19.04 31.56
CA ALA A 62 4.94 18.26 31.89
C ALA A 62 5.39 17.37 30.70
N ILE A 63 4.45 16.74 30.00
CA ILE A 63 4.76 15.94 28.79
C ILE A 63 5.33 16.83 27.68
N LYS A 64 4.76 18.03 27.46
CA LYS A 64 5.23 18.96 26.43
C LYS A 64 6.64 19.45 26.73
N GLU A 65 6.90 19.88 27.96
CA GLU A 65 8.22 20.35 28.39
C GLU A 65 9.27 19.25 28.29
N GLN A 66 8.95 18.06 28.77
CA GLN A 66 9.88 16.93 28.68
C GLN A 66 10.11 16.46 27.23
N LEU A 67 9.08 16.54 26.37
CA LEU A 67 9.22 16.25 24.95
C LEU A 67 10.14 17.25 24.24
N GLU A 68 10.03 18.55 24.53
CA GLU A 68 10.94 19.56 23.95
C GLU A 68 12.35 19.44 24.54
N LYS A 69 12.51 19.17 25.84
CA LYS A 69 13.81 18.84 26.46
C LYS A 69 14.47 17.63 25.79
N ALA A 70 13.72 16.56 25.56
CA ALA A 70 14.21 15.36 24.86
C ALA A 70 14.58 15.64 23.38
N VAL A 71 13.95 16.65 22.74
CA VAL A 71 14.34 17.10 21.41
C VAL A 71 15.67 17.86 21.45
N THR A 72 15.83 18.77 22.41
CA THR A 72 17.10 19.50 22.62
C THR A 72 18.26 18.55 22.95
N ASN A 73 18.00 17.52 23.76
CA ASN A 73 18.98 16.50 24.15
C ASN A 73 19.24 15.45 23.04
N GLY A 74 18.58 15.56 21.88
CA GLY A 74 18.78 14.65 20.75
C GLY A 74 18.20 13.24 20.93
N LEU A 75 17.44 13.00 22.01
CA LEU A 75 16.74 11.74 22.28
C LEU A 75 15.47 11.59 21.43
N ILE A 76 14.95 12.68 20.88
CA ILE A 76 13.75 12.71 20.01
C ILE A 76 13.99 13.69 18.86
N VAL A 77 13.62 13.33 17.62
CA VAL A 77 13.71 14.22 16.45
C VAL A 77 12.37 14.86 16.15
N LYS A 78 12.32 16.20 16.12
CA LYS A 78 11.16 16.98 15.67
C LYS A 78 11.27 17.28 14.18
N VAL A 79 10.24 16.96 13.40
CA VAL A 79 10.19 17.14 11.94
C VAL A 79 8.93 17.90 11.54
N PHE A 80 9.09 18.88 10.66
CA PHE A 80 7.98 19.60 10.06
C PHE A 80 7.65 19.04 8.68
N THR A 81 6.38 18.78 8.41
CA THR A 81 5.93 18.26 7.11
C THR A 81 4.56 18.83 6.81
N LYS A 82 4.46 19.59 5.71
CA LYS A 82 3.25 20.34 5.31
C LYS A 82 2.73 21.25 6.44
N GLY A 83 3.62 22.02 7.07
CA GLY A 83 3.28 22.95 8.17
C GLY A 83 2.98 22.31 9.53
N LEU A 84 2.88 20.98 9.59
CA LEU A 84 2.55 20.26 10.82
C LEU A 84 3.82 19.73 11.50
N CYS A 85 3.85 19.67 12.84
CA CYS A 85 4.93 19.07 13.62
C CYS A 85 4.77 17.55 13.81
N SER A 86 5.86 16.80 13.91
CA SER A 86 5.84 15.37 14.24
C SER A 86 7.12 14.98 14.95
N TYR A 87 7.00 14.14 15.97
CA TYR A 87 8.12 13.66 16.79
C TYR A 87 8.49 12.22 16.41
N LYS A 88 9.79 11.91 16.38
CA LYS A 88 10.32 10.61 15.95
C LYS A 88 11.40 10.15 16.92
N ASP A 89 11.39 8.86 17.25
CA ASP A 89 12.43 8.22 18.06
C ASP A 89 13.69 7.89 17.22
N PRO A 90 14.87 8.45 17.53
CA PRO A 90 16.17 8.10 16.94
C PRO A 90 16.51 6.62 17.03
N GLY A 91 16.07 5.93 18.10
CA GLY A 91 16.21 4.48 18.26
C GLY A 91 15.43 3.70 17.20
N THR A 92 14.18 4.06 16.89
CA THR A 92 13.49 3.45 15.71
C THR A 92 14.03 3.92 14.35
N LEU A 93 14.93 4.92 14.34
CA LEU A 93 15.75 5.26 13.17
C LEU A 93 17.03 4.39 13.11
N CYS A 94 17.38 3.61 14.15
CA CYS A 94 18.60 2.79 14.21
C CYS A 94 18.53 1.45 13.45
N ASN A 95 17.36 1.07 12.90
CA ASN A 95 17.31 0.14 11.75
C ASN A 95 17.95 0.73 10.47
N LEU A 96 18.53 1.92 10.58
CA LEU A 96 19.27 2.64 9.56
C LEU A 96 20.73 2.91 9.99
N LYS A 97 21.43 1.95 10.61
CA LYS A 97 22.90 1.99 10.60
C LYS A 97 23.40 1.80 9.16
N SER A 98 23.42 2.90 8.40
CA SER A 98 24.50 3.28 7.50
C SER A 98 24.17 4.66 6.89
N ARG A 99 24.48 5.73 7.61
CA ARG A 99 24.71 7.05 6.97
C ARG A 99 26.15 7.51 7.15
N THR A 100 27.06 6.59 7.50
CA THR A 100 28.48 6.82 7.30
C THR A 100 28.75 6.72 5.80
N LEU A 101 29.07 7.84 5.18
CA LEU A 101 29.43 7.88 3.76
C LEU A 101 30.95 7.92 3.69
N ARG A 102 31.56 6.80 3.29
CA ARG A 102 33.00 6.75 3.00
C ARG A 102 33.24 7.28 1.60
N ILE A 103 34.13 8.26 1.48
CA ILE A 103 34.41 8.96 0.22
C ILE A 103 35.88 8.75 -0.10
N HIS A 104 36.11 7.90 -1.09
CA HIS A 104 37.39 7.66 -1.73
C HIS A 104 37.41 8.29 -3.13
N SER A 105 38.59 8.42 -3.73
CA SER A 105 38.74 8.87 -5.11
C SER A 105 37.93 7.98 -6.07
N GLY A 106 36.96 8.58 -6.77
CA GLY A 106 36.12 7.87 -7.75
C GLY A 106 34.80 7.30 -7.21
N THR A 107 34.48 7.52 -5.93
CA THR A 107 33.19 7.14 -5.33
C THR A 107 32.02 7.79 -6.08
N ASP A 108 31.03 6.99 -6.49
CA ASP A 108 29.88 7.48 -7.25
C ASP A 108 28.77 8.02 -6.33
N LEU A 109 28.68 9.35 -6.24
CA LEU A 109 27.74 10.07 -5.39
C LEU A 109 26.43 10.41 -6.11
N ARG A 110 26.18 9.91 -7.34
CA ARG A 110 24.97 10.21 -8.12
C ARG A 110 23.66 10.01 -7.35
N LYS A 111 23.54 8.93 -6.57
CA LYS A 111 22.33 8.62 -5.79
C LYS A 111 22.14 9.60 -4.64
N VAL A 112 23.25 10.04 -4.04
CA VAL A 112 23.27 11.05 -2.97
C VAL A 112 22.84 12.40 -3.53
N ILE A 113 23.35 12.79 -4.70
CA ILE A 113 22.99 14.03 -5.40
C ILE A 113 21.50 14.06 -5.78
N ILE A 114 20.98 12.98 -6.39
CA ILE A 114 19.56 12.87 -6.74
C ILE A 114 18.68 13.00 -5.49
N LYS A 115 19.10 12.38 -4.38
CA LYS A 115 18.39 12.48 -3.10
C LYS A 115 18.44 13.90 -2.54
N ALA A 116 19.60 14.54 -2.56
CA ALA A 116 19.79 15.92 -2.12
C ALA A 116 18.88 16.88 -2.89
N ILE A 117 18.89 16.83 -4.23
CA ILE A 117 18.02 17.68 -5.07
C ILE A 117 16.53 17.43 -4.77
N LYS A 118 16.15 16.17 -4.52
CA LYS A 118 14.76 15.82 -4.19
C LYS A 118 14.31 16.35 -2.82
N GLU A 119 15.20 16.31 -1.82
CA GLU A 119 14.88 16.70 -0.44
C GLU A 119 15.06 18.20 -0.17
N LEU A 120 15.97 18.87 -0.89
CA LEU A 120 16.09 20.32 -0.88
C LEU A 120 14.86 21.01 -1.47
N GLY A 121 14.20 20.38 -2.46
CA GLY A 121 12.89 20.83 -2.96
C GLY A 121 12.92 22.18 -3.69
N GLU A 122 14.10 22.67 -4.06
CA GLU A 122 14.27 23.94 -4.76
C GLU A 122 13.66 23.85 -6.17
N GLY A 123 12.63 24.66 -6.44
CA GLY A 123 11.81 24.58 -7.65
C GLY A 123 12.60 24.71 -8.96
N ASN A 124 13.66 25.52 -8.93
CA ASN A 124 14.55 25.81 -10.05
C ASN A 124 15.75 24.85 -10.14
N GLY A 125 15.93 23.95 -9.17
CA GLY A 125 17.11 23.08 -9.05
C GLY A 125 18.05 23.55 -7.96
N SER A 126 19.02 22.68 -7.62
CA SER A 126 19.95 22.91 -6.50
C SER A 126 21.38 23.11 -6.96
N THR A 127 22.03 24.12 -6.39
CA THR A 127 23.46 24.38 -6.63
C THR A 127 24.32 23.26 -6.06
N LEU A 128 25.54 23.08 -6.59
CA LEU A 128 26.48 22.12 -6.02
C LEU A 128 26.76 22.41 -4.53
N ARG A 129 26.82 23.69 -4.15
CA ARG A 129 27.05 24.14 -2.77
C ARG A 129 25.89 23.78 -1.82
N SER A 130 24.63 23.88 -2.28
CA SER A 130 23.47 23.46 -1.47
C SER A 130 23.42 21.94 -1.33
N ILE A 131 23.75 21.20 -2.39
CA ILE A 131 23.89 19.74 -2.36
C ILE A 131 24.98 19.31 -1.37
N GLU A 132 26.15 19.93 -1.42
CA GLU A 132 27.27 19.64 -0.52
C GLU A 132 26.91 19.94 0.95
N LYS A 133 26.26 21.09 1.21
CA LYS A 133 25.78 21.45 2.55
C LYS A 133 24.79 20.41 3.07
N TYR A 134 23.83 19.99 2.24
CA TYR A 134 22.89 18.93 2.59
C TYR A 134 23.62 17.61 2.91
N VAL A 135 24.63 17.23 2.12
CA VAL A 135 25.41 16.00 2.33
C VAL A 135 26.12 16.04 3.69
N LYS A 136 26.80 17.15 4.00
CA LYS A 136 27.48 17.38 5.28
C LYS A 136 26.52 17.34 6.48
N GLN A 137 25.29 17.83 6.32
CA GLN A 137 24.27 17.86 7.38
C GLN A 137 23.52 16.53 7.55
N THR A 138 23.47 15.70 6.51
CA THR A 138 22.61 14.51 6.47
C THR A 138 23.38 13.21 6.72
N PHE A 139 24.69 13.21 6.48
CA PHE A 139 25.58 12.03 6.54
C PHE A 139 26.79 12.29 7.44
N SER A 140 27.24 11.25 8.14
CA SER A 140 28.54 11.26 8.82
C SER A 140 29.62 10.92 7.79
N LEU A 141 30.47 11.88 7.41
CA LEU A 141 31.40 11.72 6.30
C LEU A 141 32.75 11.17 6.79
N ASN A 142 33.19 10.07 6.20
CA ASN A 142 34.55 9.55 6.37
C ASN A 142 35.29 9.80 5.04
N ILE A 143 36.00 10.92 4.95
CA ILE A 143 36.71 11.35 3.74
C ILE A 143 38.16 10.91 3.87
N GLU A 144 38.70 10.21 2.87
CA GLU A 144 40.11 9.86 2.88
C GLU A 144 41.02 11.08 2.65
N PRO A 145 42.18 11.13 3.33
CA PRO A 145 43.12 12.24 3.21
C PRO A 145 43.55 12.40 1.74
N GLY A 146 43.44 13.63 1.23
CA GLY A 146 43.70 13.96 -0.18
C GLY A 146 42.47 13.92 -1.11
N THR A 147 41.28 13.53 -0.62
CA THR A 147 40.04 13.56 -1.41
C THR A 147 39.20 14.80 -1.09
N ASP A 148 38.93 15.65 -2.08
CA ASP A 148 38.00 16.78 -1.94
C ASP A 148 36.54 16.36 -2.20
N LEU A 149 35.66 16.63 -1.23
CA LEU A 149 34.23 16.32 -1.33
C LEU A 149 33.57 17.06 -2.49
N GLY A 150 33.90 18.34 -2.67
CA GLY A 150 33.33 19.19 -3.72
C GLY A 150 33.64 18.62 -5.10
N HIS A 151 34.89 18.24 -5.34
CA HIS A 151 35.36 17.61 -6.57
C HIS A 151 34.64 16.27 -6.83
N GLN A 152 34.47 15.41 -5.82
CA GLN A 152 33.75 14.14 -5.99
C GLN A 152 32.26 14.33 -6.28
N LEU A 153 31.61 15.31 -5.63
CA LEU A 153 30.22 15.66 -5.93
C LEU A 153 30.08 16.20 -7.36
N LEU A 154 31.01 17.06 -7.80
CA LEU A 154 31.01 17.60 -9.16
C LEU A 154 31.16 16.50 -10.21
N GLN A 155 32.13 15.60 -10.03
CA GLN A 155 32.36 14.51 -10.98
C GLN A 155 31.17 13.54 -11.04
N SER A 156 30.55 13.26 -9.89
CA SER A 156 29.34 12.46 -9.80
C SER A 156 28.12 13.16 -10.41
N ALA A 157 28.02 14.49 -10.28
CA ALA A 157 26.97 15.30 -10.90
C ALA A 157 27.08 15.25 -12.43
N LYS A 158 28.29 15.44 -12.99
CA LYS A 158 28.55 15.30 -14.44
C LYS A 158 28.11 13.93 -14.97
N ARG A 159 28.46 12.85 -14.27
CA ARG A 159 28.02 11.48 -14.60
C ARG A 159 26.50 11.33 -14.55
N ALA A 160 25.85 11.93 -13.56
CA ALA A 160 24.39 11.88 -13.42
C ALA A 160 23.66 12.68 -14.51
N VAL A 161 24.26 13.79 -14.99
CA VAL A 161 23.78 14.55 -16.16
C VAL A 161 23.92 13.74 -17.44
N ALA A 162 25.10 13.16 -17.69
CA ALA A 162 25.36 12.34 -18.87
C ALA A 162 24.43 11.11 -18.94
N ALA A 163 24.12 10.51 -17.79
CA ALA A 163 23.17 9.41 -17.69
C ALA A 163 21.68 9.85 -17.73
N GLY A 164 21.41 11.16 -17.85
CA GLY A 164 20.06 11.70 -18.02
C GLY A 164 19.18 11.71 -16.76
N PHE A 165 19.74 11.51 -15.57
CA PHE A 165 18.99 11.53 -14.31
C PHE A 165 18.69 12.95 -13.82
N ILE A 166 19.61 13.87 -14.07
CA ILE A 166 19.52 15.28 -13.69
C ILE A 166 19.87 16.15 -14.91
N ILE A 167 19.36 17.37 -14.92
CA ILE A 167 19.67 18.40 -15.91
C ILE A 167 20.54 19.44 -15.22
N HIS A 168 21.59 19.89 -15.90
CA HIS A 168 22.42 21.01 -15.46
C HIS A 168 21.98 22.28 -16.22
N GLU A 169 21.43 23.25 -15.49
CA GLU A 169 20.99 24.54 -16.02
C GLU A 169 21.70 25.66 -15.26
N GLY A 170 22.60 26.37 -15.95
CA GLY A 170 23.42 27.43 -15.36
C GLY A 170 24.30 26.93 -14.22
N ARG A 171 23.97 27.34 -12.99
CA ARG A 171 24.69 26.96 -11.75
C ARG A 171 23.94 25.89 -10.92
N THR A 172 22.85 25.35 -11.46
CA THR A 172 21.92 24.49 -10.71
C THR A 172 21.73 23.15 -11.38
N TYR A 173 21.47 22.14 -10.55
CA TYR A 173 21.14 20.78 -10.95
C TYR A 173 19.70 20.48 -10.57
N ARG A 174 18.86 20.12 -11.55
CA ARG A 174 17.45 19.78 -11.32
C ARG A 174 17.16 18.35 -11.77
N LEU A 175 16.21 17.69 -11.12
CA LEU A 175 15.70 16.41 -11.62
C LEU A 175 15.02 16.63 -12.97
N LYS A 176 15.27 15.75 -13.94
CA LYS A 176 14.55 15.74 -15.21
C LYS A 176 13.06 15.45 -14.92
N ARG A 177 12.22 16.49 -14.94
CA ARG A 177 10.76 16.36 -14.78
C ARG A 177 10.19 15.83 -16.09
N ASN A 178 9.40 14.77 -16.03
CA ASN A 178 8.59 14.31 -17.15
C ASN A 178 7.40 15.28 -17.27
N PRO A 179 7.11 15.89 -18.45
CA PRO A 179 6.09 16.93 -18.62
C PRO A 179 4.65 16.57 -18.19
N PHE A 180 4.39 15.34 -17.75
CA PHE A 180 3.08 14.86 -17.31
C PHE A 180 2.83 14.92 -15.79
N ARG A 181 3.74 15.47 -14.98
CA ARG A 181 3.41 15.78 -13.57
C ARG A 181 2.75 17.15 -13.48
N ARG A 182 1.43 17.14 -13.21
CA ARG A 182 0.65 18.32 -12.79
C ARG A 182 1.43 19.12 -11.75
N ALA A 183 1.69 20.38 -12.08
CA ALA A 183 2.00 21.41 -11.10
C ALA A 183 0.80 21.55 -10.15
N SER A 184 1.06 21.63 -8.86
CA SER A 184 0.14 22.20 -7.89
C SER A 184 0.92 23.28 -7.16
N ALA A 185 0.31 24.47 -7.05
CA ALA A 185 0.88 25.80 -6.81
C ALA A 185 1.60 26.36 -8.06
N ASP A 186 1.23 27.46 -8.70
CA ASP A 186 0.49 28.65 -8.25
C ASP A 186 -0.34 29.33 -9.37
N LEU A 187 -1.30 30.15 -8.95
CA LEU A 187 -2.21 30.98 -9.75
C LEU A 187 -1.47 32.10 -10.50
N GLY A 188 -1.84 32.29 -11.77
CA GLY A 188 -1.43 33.41 -12.61
C GLY A 188 -1.91 33.24 -14.05
N SER A 189 -3.18 33.52 -14.30
CA SER A 189 -3.76 33.73 -15.64
C SER A 189 -3.78 35.24 -15.96
N PRO A 190 -4.12 35.70 -17.18
CA PRO A 190 -4.25 35.00 -18.47
C PRO A 190 -3.61 35.79 -19.66
N SER A 191 -3.60 35.22 -20.87
CA SER A 191 -4.24 35.82 -22.06
C SER A 191 -3.90 35.07 -23.38
N ASN A 192 -4.98 34.73 -24.13
CA ASN A 192 -5.16 34.92 -25.59
C ASN A 192 -4.23 34.18 -26.59
N LEU A 193 -4.65 33.56 -27.71
CA LEU A 193 -5.86 33.60 -28.55
C LEU A 193 -5.88 32.37 -29.50
N HIS A 194 -7.08 32.06 -29.98
CA HIS A 194 -7.47 31.52 -31.30
C HIS A 194 -7.08 30.11 -31.79
N ARG A 195 -8.10 29.24 -31.68
CA ARG A 195 -8.73 28.44 -32.75
C ARG A 195 -8.44 28.91 -34.19
N SER A 196 -8.08 27.96 -35.06
CA SER A 196 -8.85 27.65 -36.29
C SER A 196 -8.35 26.39 -37.00
N SER A 197 -9.33 25.58 -37.39
CA SER A 197 -9.27 24.40 -38.24
C SER A 197 -9.12 24.80 -39.71
N ASN A 198 -8.32 24.10 -40.50
CA ASN A 198 -8.80 23.37 -41.68
C ASN A 198 -7.68 22.63 -42.43
N SER A 199 -8.15 21.63 -43.14
CA SER A 199 -7.50 20.51 -43.79
C SER A 199 -7.15 20.76 -45.26
N ILE A 200 -6.32 19.85 -45.81
CA ILE A 200 -6.23 19.35 -47.21
C ILE A 200 -4.94 19.71 -47.99
N THR A 201 -4.13 18.64 -48.14
CA THR A 201 -3.22 18.22 -49.24
C THR A 201 -2.06 19.10 -49.70
N SER A 202 -0.82 18.66 -49.44
CA SER A 202 0.05 17.97 -50.40
C SER A 202 1.46 17.77 -49.79
N SER A 203 2.08 16.61 -50.05
CA SER A 203 3.46 16.28 -49.67
C SER A 203 4.48 17.20 -50.37
N PRO A 204 5.78 17.27 -49.99
CA PRO A 204 6.51 16.32 -49.14
C PRO A 204 7.42 16.95 -48.07
N GLN A 205 7.80 16.08 -47.12
CA GLN A 205 8.95 16.18 -46.22
C GLN A 205 8.74 16.70 -44.78
N LYS A 206 9.33 15.91 -43.86
CA LYS A 206 9.47 16.05 -42.40
C LYS A 206 8.20 15.80 -41.57
N LYS A 207 7.79 14.53 -41.51
CA LYS A 207 6.86 14.04 -40.49
C LYS A 207 7.49 14.12 -39.10
N SER A 208 6.92 15.01 -38.30
CA SER A 208 7.03 15.06 -36.85
C SER A 208 6.69 13.69 -36.25
N ASN A 209 7.58 13.19 -35.39
CA ASN A 209 7.38 11.96 -34.63
C ASN A 209 6.20 12.13 -33.65
N ILE A 210 4.98 11.80 -34.08
CA ILE A 210 3.97 11.30 -33.15
C ILE A 210 4.40 9.87 -32.83
N SER A 211 5.25 9.72 -31.81
CA SER A 211 5.71 8.40 -31.36
C SER A 211 4.51 7.60 -30.88
N THR A 212 4.05 6.66 -31.69
CA THR A 212 2.99 5.70 -31.34
C THR A 212 3.45 4.92 -30.11
N ILE A 213 2.73 5.06 -28.99
CA ILE A 213 3.07 4.39 -27.73
C ILE A 213 2.83 2.89 -27.90
N ALA A 214 3.89 2.10 -27.97
CA ALA A 214 3.86 0.64 -28.13
C ALA A 214 4.42 -0.08 -26.91
N CYS A 215 4.20 -1.39 -26.82
CA CYS A 215 4.74 -2.23 -25.75
C CYS A 215 6.27 -2.41 -25.88
N ASN A 216 7.04 -2.14 -24.83
CA ASN A 216 8.50 -2.32 -24.86
C ASN A 216 8.97 -3.78 -25.01
N PHE A 217 8.09 -4.76 -24.81
CA PHE A 217 8.45 -6.18 -24.86
C PHE A 217 8.09 -6.84 -26.19
N CYS A 218 6.91 -6.56 -26.73
CA CYS A 218 6.42 -7.17 -27.95
C CYS A 218 6.29 -6.20 -29.13
N ARG A 219 6.49 -4.90 -28.91
CA ARG A 219 6.38 -3.83 -29.92
C ARG A 219 4.99 -3.62 -30.52
N GLU A 220 4.01 -4.39 -30.06
CA GLU A 220 2.59 -4.22 -30.39
C GLU A 220 1.92 -3.19 -29.49
N ILE A 221 0.82 -2.60 -29.97
CA ILE A 221 0.07 -1.57 -29.24
C ILE A 221 -1.04 -2.22 -28.40
N SER A 222 -1.93 -2.97 -29.05
CA SER A 222 -3.16 -3.44 -28.41
C SER A 222 -3.22 -4.96 -28.18
N VAL A 223 -2.36 -5.74 -28.84
CA VAL A 223 -2.34 -7.20 -28.73
C VAL A 223 -1.05 -7.66 -28.06
N ALA A 224 -1.17 -8.42 -26.97
CA ALA A 224 -0.02 -9.01 -26.30
C ALA A 224 0.45 -10.29 -27.01
N ARG A 225 1.65 -10.78 -26.67
CA ARG A 225 2.22 -12.02 -27.29
C ARG A 225 1.34 -13.27 -27.15
N ASN A 226 0.43 -13.27 -26.19
CA ASN A 226 -0.53 -14.36 -25.97
C ASN A 226 -1.77 -14.27 -26.88
N GLY A 227 -1.82 -13.33 -27.82
CA GLY A 227 -2.94 -13.10 -28.74
C GLY A 227 -4.13 -12.39 -28.10
N ARG A 228 -4.04 -11.94 -26.84
CA ARG A 228 -5.13 -11.24 -26.14
C ARG A 228 -5.02 -9.75 -26.32
N HIS A 229 -6.18 -9.10 -26.43
CA HIS A 229 -6.27 -7.65 -26.43
C HIS A 229 -6.05 -7.14 -25.00
N GLU A 230 -5.02 -6.32 -24.81
CA GLU A 230 -4.63 -5.77 -23.52
C GLU A 230 -4.25 -4.29 -23.69
N ASN A 231 -4.71 -3.42 -22.79
CA ASN A 231 -4.26 -2.03 -22.76
C ASN A 231 -2.83 -1.95 -22.21
N LEU A 232 -2.05 -0.98 -22.67
CA LEU A 232 -0.69 -0.77 -22.18
C LEU A 232 -0.69 -0.15 -20.79
N LEU A 233 0.04 -0.77 -19.86
CA LEU A 233 0.41 -0.13 -18.60
C LEU A 233 1.64 0.74 -18.82
N SER A 234 1.62 1.94 -18.23
CA SER A 234 2.72 2.90 -18.31
C SER A 234 3.27 3.18 -16.93
N CYS A 235 4.56 2.96 -16.71
CA CYS A 235 5.17 3.24 -15.41
C CYS A 235 5.24 4.76 -15.16
N CYS A 236 4.62 5.23 -14.07
CA CYS A 236 4.61 6.65 -13.71
C CYS A 236 5.99 7.22 -13.30
N LEU A 237 7.00 6.36 -13.12
CA LEU A 237 8.35 6.75 -12.72
C LEU A 237 9.37 6.73 -13.86
N CYS A 238 9.38 5.69 -14.70
CA CYS A 238 10.36 5.55 -15.79
C CYS A 238 9.74 5.63 -17.19
N GLY A 239 8.42 5.75 -17.31
CA GLY A 239 7.73 5.83 -18.60
C GLY A 239 7.70 4.54 -19.40
N THR A 240 8.25 3.43 -18.88
CA THR A 240 8.22 2.14 -19.58
C THR A 240 6.78 1.67 -19.75
N THR A 241 6.42 1.39 -20.99
CA THR A 241 5.10 0.91 -21.41
C THR A 241 5.13 -0.58 -21.73
N GLY A 242 4.03 -1.27 -21.48
CA GLY A 242 3.92 -2.67 -21.85
C GLY A 242 2.59 -3.30 -21.45
N HIS A 243 2.23 -4.40 -22.11
CA HIS A 243 1.05 -5.15 -21.72
C HIS A 243 1.21 -5.74 -20.31
N PRO A 244 0.14 -5.82 -19.51
CA PRO A 244 0.11 -6.52 -18.24
C PRO A 244 0.75 -7.91 -18.31
N SER A 245 0.37 -8.73 -19.30
CA SER A 245 0.93 -10.07 -19.48
C SER A 245 2.41 -10.05 -19.88
N CYS A 246 2.85 -9.06 -20.66
CA CYS A 246 4.26 -8.84 -20.99
C CYS A 246 5.10 -8.45 -19.76
N PHE A 247 4.51 -7.79 -18.77
CA PHE A 247 5.10 -7.60 -17.44
C PHE A 247 4.97 -8.82 -16.51
N GLY A 248 4.35 -9.90 -16.99
CA GLY A 248 4.07 -11.11 -16.22
C GLY A 248 2.87 -10.97 -15.27
N LEU A 249 2.06 -9.93 -15.36
CA LEU A 249 0.88 -9.77 -14.52
C LEU A 249 -0.27 -10.66 -15.02
N LEU A 250 -1.01 -11.23 -14.08
CA LEU A 250 -2.26 -11.93 -14.37
C LEU A 250 -3.42 -10.92 -14.46
N PRO A 251 -4.48 -11.21 -15.22
CA PRO A 251 -5.64 -10.33 -15.34
C PRO A 251 -6.26 -9.95 -13.99
N GLU A 252 -6.23 -10.86 -13.01
CA GLU A 252 -6.73 -10.60 -11.67
C GLU A 252 -5.94 -9.53 -10.93
N ALA A 253 -4.66 -9.33 -11.27
CA ALA A 253 -3.84 -8.30 -10.66
C ALA A 253 -4.32 -6.89 -11.04
N LEU A 254 -4.84 -6.72 -12.26
CA LEU A 254 -5.32 -5.42 -12.76
C LEU A 254 -6.47 -4.87 -11.94
N LYS A 255 -7.30 -5.74 -11.35
CA LYS A 255 -8.40 -5.33 -10.45
C LYS A 255 -7.92 -4.58 -9.20
N GLN A 256 -6.63 -4.68 -8.85
CA GLN A 256 -6.04 -4.06 -7.66
C GLN A 256 -5.04 -2.96 -8.01
N ILE A 257 -4.75 -2.75 -9.30
CA ILE A 257 -3.77 -1.79 -9.78
C ILE A 257 -4.49 -0.50 -10.16
N ASP A 258 -4.04 0.62 -9.58
CA ASP A 258 -4.36 1.95 -10.07
C ASP A 258 -3.40 2.26 -11.23
N GLU A 259 -3.91 2.16 -12.47
CA GLU A 259 -3.13 2.34 -13.70
C GLU A 259 -2.41 3.71 -13.71
N SER A 260 -3.02 4.75 -13.15
CA SER A 260 -2.47 6.12 -13.14
C SER A 260 -1.24 6.28 -12.24
N LYS A 261 -1.11 5.42 -11.23
CA LYS A 261 -0.02 5.43 -10.24
C LYS A 261 0.87 4.20 -10.33
N TRP A 262 0.69 3.39 -11.37
CA TRP A 262 1.40 2.12 -11.48
C TRP A 262 2.90 2.33 -11.70
N GLU A 263 3.70 1.45 -11.08
CA GLU A 263 5.15 1.45 -11.14
C GLU A 263 5.65 0.11 -11.67
N CYS A 264 6.61 0.08 -12.60
CA CYS A 264 7.16 -1.18 -13.09
C CYS A 264 8.00 -1.90 -12.01
N CYS A 265 8.29 -3.18 -12.22
CA CYS A 265 9.11 -3.98 -11.31
C CYS A 265 10.50 -3.37 -11.03
N ARG A 266 11.07 -2.63 -11.99
CA ARG A 266 12.35 -1.94 -11.84
C ARG A 266 12.25 -0.65 -11.04
N CYS A 267 11.05 -0.10 -10.85
CA CYS A 267 10.83 1.15 -10.16
C CYS A 267 10.42 0.96 -8.70
N LYS A 268 9.68 -0.12 -8.43
CA LYS A 268 9.23 -0.52 -7.10
C LYS A 268 10.37 -0.94 -6.16
N ILE A 269 10.06 -0.96 -4.87
CA ILE A 269 10.95 -1.38 -3.78
C ILE A 269 10.48 -2.70 -3.19
N CYS A 270 11.41 -3.47 -2.60
CA CYS A 270 11.03 -4.69 -1.89
C CYS A 270 10.09 -4.37 -0.71
N VAL A 271 8.95 -5.05 -0.62
CA VAL A 271 7.97 -4.79 0.47
C VAL A 271 8.43 -5.27 1.84
N ILE A 272 9.45 -6.13 1.91
CA ILE A 272 9.98 -6.67 3.17
C ILE A 272 11.04 -5.73 3.74
N CYS A 273 12.07 -5.40 2.96
CA CYS A 273 13.18 -4.59 3.44
C CYS A 273 13.06 -3.09 3.07
N GLY A 274 12.14 -2.71 2.17
CA GLY A 274 11.97 -1.34 1.72
C GLY A 274 13.09 -0.81 0.81
N ILE A 275 14.02 -1.67 0.37
CA ILE A 275 15.19 -1.26 -0.40
C ILE A 275 15.01 -1.64 -1.87
N LYS A 276 15.50 -0.77 -2.75
CA LYS A 276 15.64 -0.98 -4.19
C LYS A 276 17.07 -1.42 -4.50
N THR A 277 17.44 -2.65 -4.18
CA THR A 277 18.79 -3.15 -4.54
C THR A 277 18.75 -3.81 -5.91
N GLU A 278 19.45 -3.21 -6.88
CA GLU A 278 19.67 -3.81 -8.21
C GLU A 278 20.55 -5.07 -8.16
N SER A 279 21.39 -5.19 -7.12
CA SER A 279 22.29 -6.34 -6.91
C SER A 279 21.57 -7.61 -6.43
N LYS A 280 20.37 -7.49 -5.86
CA LYS A 280 19.59 -8.65 -5.39
C LYS A 280 18.50 -8.97 -6.40
N ARG A 281 18.40 -10.26 -6.75
CA ARG A 281 17.32 -10.77 -7.62
C ARG A 281 15.97 -10.40 -7.00
N MET A 282 15.12 -9.74 -7.79
CA MET A 282 13.78 -9.32 -7.40
C MET A 282 12.72 -10.27 -7.99
N LEU A 283 11.73 -10.62 -7.18
CA LEU A 283 10.55 -11.39 -7.53
C LEU A 283 9.36 -10.44 -7.56
N CYS A 284 8.60 -10.47 -8.65
CA CYS A 284 7.32 -9.78 -8.75
C CYS A 284 6.19 -10.79 -8.58
N CYS A 285 5.25 -10.51 -7.69
CA CYS A 285 4.05 -11.32 -7.55
C CYS A 285 3.11 -11.10 -8.74
N ASN A 286 2.85 -12.13 -9.54
CA ASN A 286 1.98 -12.03 -10.71
C ASN A 286 0.50 -11.68 -10.38
N LEU A 287 0.07 -11.76 -9.11
CA LEU A 287 -1.30 -11.47 -8.67
C LEU A 287 -1.51 -10.12 -7.99
N CYS A 288 -0.49 -9.56 -7.34
CA CYS A 288 -0.65 -8.30 -6.60
C CYS A 288 0.45 -7.29 -6.90
N ASP A 289 1.37 -7.64 -7.82
CA ASP A 289 2.32 -6.70 -8.42
C ASP A 289 3.29 -6.07 -7.40
N LYS A 290 3.39 -6.69 -6.22
CA LYS A 290 4.35 -6.36 -5.16
C LYS A 290 5.69 -7.03 -5.43
N ILE A 291 6.77 -6.32 -5.06
CA ILE A 291 8.16 -6.75 -5.27
C ILE A 291 8.78 -7.26 -3.99
N TYR A 292 9.58 -8.32 -4.12
CA TYR A 292 10.29 -8.98 -3.04
C TYR A 292 11.72 -9.29 -3.49
N HIS A 293 12.73 -9.15 -2.62
CA HIS A 293 14.00 -9.81 -2.94
C HIS A 293 13.84 -11.31 -2.78
N ALA A 294 14.49 -12.08 -3.65
CA ALA A 294 14.51 -13.54 -3.57
C ALA A 294 15.08 -14.05 -2.23
N THR A 295 15.94 -13.25 -1.59
CA THR A 295 16.51 -13.51 -0.26
C THR A 295 15.64 -13.01 0.91
N CYS A 296 14.62 -12.19 0.65
CA CYS A 296 13.71 -11.71 1.69
C CYS A 296 12.51 -12.66 1.89
N VAL A 297 12.23 -13.55 0.95
CA VAL A 297 11.13 -14.52 1.03
C VAL A 297 11.63 -15.87 1.54
N ARG A 298 10.73 -16.66 2.15
CA ARG A 298 11.01 -18.02 2.62
C ARG A 298 10.13 -19.04 1.89
N PRO A 299 10.67 -20.20 1.45
CA PRO A 299 12.09 -20.54 1.38
C PRO A 299 12.85 -19.56 0.46
N VAL A 300 14.16 -19.39 0.68
CA VAL A 300 14.98 -18.55 -0.20
C VAL A 300 14.92 -19.14 -1.60
N PHE A 301 14.65 -18.30 -2.61
CA PHE A 301 14.55 -18.75 -4.00
C PHE A 301 15.89 -18.52 -4.73
N PRO A 302 16.76 -19.55 -4.87
CA PRO A 302 18.06 -19.38 -5.53
C PRO A 302 17.93 -19.17 -7.05
N ARG A 303 16.86 -19.68 -7.68
CA ARG A 303 16.53 -19.45 -9.09
C ARG A 303 15.03 -19.15 -9.23
N PRO A 304 14.63 -18.24 -10.15
CA PRO A 304 13.22 -18.12 -10.50
C PRO A 304 12.77 -19.47 -11.06
N ALA A 305 11.77 -20.08 -10.42
CA ALA A 305 11.06 -21.19 -11.05
C ALA A 305 10.57 -20.70 -12.42
N ARG A 306 10.78 -21.47 -13.49
CA ARG A 306 10.17 -21.15 -14.79
C ARG A 306 8.66 -21.10 -14.57
N GLY A 307 8.06 -19.91 -14.62
CA GLY A 307 6.61 -19.72 -14.43
C GLY A 307 6.22 -18.57 -13.51
N ALA A 308 4.92 -18.45 -13.27
CA ALA A 308 4.32 -17.40 -12.46
C ALA A 308 4.63 -17.60 -10.97
N TRP A 309 5.23 -16.60 -10.33
CA TRP A 309 5.50 -16.59 -8.89
C TRP A 309 4.43 -15.80 -8.13
N ARG A 310 3.99 -16.32 -6.99
CA ARG A 310 2.99 -15.68 -6.13
C ARG A 310 3.57 -15.51 -4.73
N CYS A 311 3.36 -14.35 -4.13
CA CYS A 311 3.77 -14.12 -2.75
C CYS A 311 2.85 -14.88 -1.77
N ASP A 312 3.36 -15.16 -0.57
CA ASP A 312 2.63 -15.94 0.44
C ASP A 312 1.29 -15.32 0.86
N PRO A 313 1.14 -13.99 1.01
CA PRO A 313 -0.17 -13.39 1.25
C PRO A 313 -1.18 -13.73 0.15
N CYS A 314 -0.77 -13.71 -1.12
CA CYS A 314 -1.64 -14.08 -2.23
C CYS A 314 -1.96 -15.57 -2.23
N LYS A 315 -0.97 -16.44 -1.96
CA LYS A 315 -1.19 -17.88 -1.81
C LYS A 315 -2.21 -18.18 -0.70
N LYS A 316 -2.02 -17.61 0.49
CA LYS A 316 -2.95 -17.77 1.63
C LYS A 316 -4.36 -17.32 1.28
N LYS A 317 -4.52 -16.13 0.67
CA LYS A 317 -5.82 -15.64 0.19
C LYS A 317 -6.48 -16.61 -0.79
N THR A 318 -5.71 -17.16 -1.73
CA THR A 318 -6.26 -18.13 -2.69
C THR A 318 -6.67 -19.45 -2.02
N MET A 319 -5.95 -19.92 -1.01
CA MET A 319 -6.31 -21.14 -0.27
C MET A 319 -7.59 -20.93 0.54
N ILE A 320 -7.67 -19.83 1.30
CA ILE A 320 -8.87 -19.48 2.09
C ILE A 320 -10.09 -19.32 1.16
N SER A 321 -9.92 -18.69 0.00
CA SER A 321 -11.02 -18.56 -0.98
C SER A 321 -11.46 -19.92 -1.53
N LYS A 322 -10.52 -20.84 -1.80
CA LYS A 322 -10.85 -22.19 -2.29
C LYS A 322 -11.61 -22.99 -1.24
N GLU A 323 -11.17 -22.93 0.01
CA GLU A 323 -11.83 -23.60 1.14
C GLU A 323 -13.24 -23.05 1.36
N LYS A 324 -13.40 -21.72 1.41
CA LYS A 324 -14.72 -21.08 1.50
C LYS A 324 -15.64 -21.50 0.34
N ASN A 325 -15.11 -21.55 -0.89
CA ASN A 325 -15.87 -21.99 -2.06
C ASN A 325 -16.21 -23.49 -2.01
N HIS A 326 -15.36 -24.32 -1.39
CA HIS A 326 -15.65 -25.74 -1.18
C HIS A 326 -16.76 -25.93 -0.13
N ILE A 327 -16.65 -25.25 1.01
CA ILE A 327 -17.68 -25.25 2.07
C ILE A 327 -19.01 -24.74 1.51
N ASN A 328 -19.01 -23.65 0.75
CA ASN A 328 -20.22 -23.11 0.13
C ASN A 328 -20.87 -24.12 -0.83
N ARG A 329 -20.07 -24.86 -1.61
CA ARG A 329 -20.57 -25.92 -2.48
C ARG A 329 -21.16 -27.09 -1.69
N MET A 330 -20.51 -27.51 -0.60
CA MET A 330 -21.05 -28.55 0.28
C MET A 330 -22.36 -28.11 0.95
N ALA A 331 -22.40 -26.88 1.47
CA ALA A 331 -23.61 -26.30 2.06
C ALA A 331 -24.76 -26.21 1.04
N ALA A 332 -24.48 -25.82 -0.21
CA ALA A 332 -25.47 -25.81 -1.29
C ALA A 332 -26.01 -27.22 -1.57
N SER A 333 -25.15 -28.24 -1.62
CA SER A 333 -25.54 -29.64 -1.79
C SER A 333 -26.43 -30.16 -0.64
N VAL A 334 -26.11 -29.79 0.61
CA VAL A 334 -26.93 -30.16 1.78
C VAL A 334 -28.29 -29.48 1.73
N LYS A 335 -28.33 -28.17 1.44
CA LYS A 335 -29.60 -27.42 1.27
C LYS A 335 -30.49 -28.05 0.20
N GLU A 336 -29.90 -28.46 -0.92
CA GLU A 336 -30.63 -29.12 -2.00
C GLU A 336 -31.19 -30.48 -1.57
N ARG A 337 -30.40 -31.28 -0.82
CA ARG A 337 -30.89 -32.55 -0.23
C ARG A 337 -32.06 -32.33 0.74
N TYR A 338 -31.95 -31.34 1.62
CA TYR A 338 -33.02 -31.01 2.57
C TYR A 338 -34.29 -30.54 1.86
N LYS A 339 -34.15 -29.70 0.83
CA LYS A 339 -35.27 -29.26 -0.02
C LYS A 339 -35.96 -30.45 -0.68
N LYS A 340 -35.21 -31.36 -1.30
CA LYS A 340 -35.76 -32.59 -1.91
C LYS A 340 -36.47 -33.48 -0.88
N HIS A 341 -35.89 -33.66 0.30
CA HIS A 341 -36.51 -34.42 1.38
C HIS A 341 -37.83 -33.80 1.84
N ASN A 342 -37.85 -32.48 2.04
CA ASN A 342 -39.06 -31.77 2.46
C ASN A 342 -40.14 -31.78 1.38
N MET A 343 -39.77 -31.69 0.10
CA MET A 343 -40.73 -31.86 -1.00
C MET A 343 -41.35 -33.26 -1.00
N LYS A 344 -40.57 -34.33 -0.76
CA LYS A 344 -41.09 -35.70 -0.61
C LYS A 344 -42.03 -35.81 0.59
N LEU A 345 -41.67 -35.27 1.75
CA LEU A 345 -42.54 -35.27 2.93
C LEU A 345 -43.87 -34.55 2.68
N ASN A 346 -43.82 -33.39 2.03
CA ASN A 346 -45.01 -32.62 1.69
C ASN A 346 -45.89 -33.34 0.66
N ALA A 347 -45.29 -34.05 -0.31
CA ALA A 347 -46.03 -34.90 -1.24
C ALA A 347 -46.74 -36.05 -0.51
N VAL A 348 -46.09 -36.72 0.43
CA VAL A 348 -46.70 -37.79 1.24
C VAL A 348 -47.83 -37.24 2.12
N LYS A 349 -47.66 -36.07 2.75
CA LYS A 349 -48.72 -35.40 3.51
C LYS A 349 -49.91 -35.04 2.62
N LYS A 350 -49.65 -34.55 1.40
CA LYS A 350 -50.69 -34.23 0.42
C LYS A 350 -51.49 -35.48 0.03
N ILE A 351 -50.83 -36.59 -0.27
CA ILE A 351 -51.48 -37.87 -0.58
C ILE A 351 -52.36 -38.31 0.60
N LYS A 352 -51.82 -38.35 1.83
CA LYS A 352 -52.61 -38.70 3.04
C LYS A 352 -53.83 -37.80 3.23
N SER A 353 -53.69 -36.49 3.02
CA SER A 353 -54.82 -35.55 3.13
C SER A 353 -55.90 -35.78 2.07
N GLN A 354 -55.50 -36.12 0.84
CA GLN A 354 -56.41 -36.46 -0.24
C GLN A 354 -57.12 -37.78 0.04
N SER A 355 -56.42 -38.82 0.52
CA SER A 355 -57.01 -40.08 0.97
C SER A 355 -58.05 -39.89 2.09
N TYR A 356 -57.73 -39.07 3.09
CA TYR A 356 -58.67 -38.71 4.16
C TYR A 356 -59.92 -37.98 3.61
N SER A 357 -59.74 -37.08 2.64
CA SER A 357 -60.86 -36.35 2.03
C SER A 357 -61.78 -37.25 1.19
N VAL A 358 -61.23 -38.23 0.48
CA VAL A 358 -61.98 -39.24 -0.29
C VAL A 358 -62.78 -40.14 0.65
N LEU A 359 -62.18 -40.61 1.74
CA LEU A 359 -62.89 -41.36 2.78
C LEU A 359 -64.02 -40.54 3.41
N LYS A 360 -63.81 -39.25 3.67
CA LYS A 360 -64.83 -38.35 4.23
C LYS A 360 -66.00 -38.12 3.27
N LYS A 361 -65.74 -37.94 1.96
CA LYS A 361 -66.77 -37.86 0.91
C LYS A 361 -67.56 -39.16 0.75
N SER A 362 -66.90 -40.32 0.81
CA SER A 362 -67.59 -41.62 0.75
C SER A 362 -68.54 -41.85 1.93
N LYS A 363 -68.17 -41.40 3.15
CA LYS A 363 -69.04 -41.44 4.33
C LYS A 363 -70.21 -40.47 4.21
N HIS A 364 -70.02 -39.30 3.60
CA HIS A 364 -71.10 -38.35 3.38
C HIS A 364 -72.12 -38.87 2.35
N SER A 365 -71.64 -39.43 1.23
CA SER A 365 -72.47 -40.05 0.19
C SER A 365 -73.23 -41.29 0.69
N LYS A 366 -72.63 -42.15 1.53
CA LYS A 366 -73.35 -43.26 2.20
C LYS A 366 -74.41 -42.78 3.19
N LYS A 367 -74.19 -41.64 3.86
CA LYS A 367 -75.17 -41.02 4.78
C LYS A 367 -76.33 -40.38 4.01
N GLU A 368 -76.06 -39.87 2.81
CA GLU A 368 -77.05 -39.27 1.92
C GLU A 368 -77.90 -40.32 1.22
N MET A 369 -77.31 -41.41 0.72
CA MET A 369 -78.07 -42.56 0.22
C MET A 369 -79.00 -43.15 1.29
N ARG A 370 -78.54 -43.29 2.55
CA ARG A 370 -79.42 -43.74 3.66
C ARG A 370 -80.62 -42.82 3.87
N ARG A 371 -80.43 -41.50 3.76
CA ARG A 371 -81.52 -40.51 3.88
C ARG A 371 -82.51 -40.55 2.72
N MET A 372 -82.07 -40.95 1.51
CA MET A 372 -82.97 -41.08 0.35
C MET A 372 -83.79 -42.37 0.38
N SER A 373 -83.26 -43.45 0.97
CA SER A 373 -84.01 -44.69 1.22
C SER A 373 -85.04 -44.60 2.36
N ASP A 374 -84.86 -43.66 3.30
CA ASP A 374 -85.86 -43.38 4.36
C ASP A 374 -87.00 -42.44 3.86
N SER A 375 -86.86 -41.84 2.68
CA SER A 375 -87.81 -40.89 2.09
C SER A 375 -88.78 -41.52 1.07
N SER A 376 -88.69 -42.83 0.80
CA SER A 376 -89.49 -43.52 -0.22
C SER A 376 -90.67 -44.34 0.36
N CYS A 377 -91.00 -44.18 1.64
CA CYS A 377 -92.16 -44.84 2.27
C CYS A 377 -93.11 -43.80 2.88
N SER A 378 -93.77 -42.98 2.06
CA SER A 378 -94.93 -42.16 2.47
C SER A 378 -95.68 -41.60 1.26
N SER A 379 -96.21 -42.49 0.40
CA SER A 379 -97.27 -42.11 -0.53
C SER A 379 -97.89 -43.36 -1.15
N GLU A 380 -98.81 -44.02 -0.43
CA GLU A 380 -99.95 -44.74 -1.03
C GLU A 380 -100.96 -45.17 0.05
N GLY A 381 -102.24 -44.86 -0.18
CA GLY A 381 -103.35 -45.57 0.45
C GLY A 381 -104.13 -44.89 1.59
N LYS A 382 -104.78 -43.75 1.34
CA LYS A 382 -106.04 -43.43 2.07
C LYS A 382 -107.22 -43.95 1.24
N LEU A 383 -107.68 -45.16 1.57
CA LEU A 383 -108.98 -45.69 1.19
C LEU A 383 -110.02 -45.21 2.21
N LEU A 384 -111.09 -44.61 1.69
CA LEU A 384 -112.26 -44.13 2.43
C LEU A 384 -113.08 -45.31 2.94
N CYS A 385 -113.37 -45.33 4.25
CA CYS A 385 -114.52 -46.02 4.84
C CYS A 385 -115.41 -44.96 5.47
N TYR A 386 -116.53 -44.63 4.81
CA TYR A 386 -117.92 -44.82 5.25
C TYR A 386 -118.87 -44.04 4.33
#